data_AF-A0A7I9VKZ8-F1
#
_entry.id   AF-A0A7I9VKZ8-F1
#
_cell.length_a   1.000
_cell.length_b   1.000
_cell.length_c   1.000
_cell.angle_alpha   90.00
_cell.angle_beta   90.00
_cell.angle_gamma   90.00
#
_symmetry.space_group_name_H-M   'P 1'
#
loop_
_entity.id
_entity.type
_entity.pdbx_description
1 polymer ?
#
loop_
_entity_poly.entity_id
_entity_poly.type
_entity_poly.pdbx_seq_one_letter_code
_entity_poly.pdbx_strand_id
1 'polypeptide(L)'
;MKLLKITFAAVFALAFGNAYAFHSGGVGECEGCHTMHNSFEGAKMTPKGGTILQSGIYLLKASDQSSACLNCHEGPLDRPSSYHIATPDSLMVGDSVPGTLLTSAQVPQTQTPGGDFGWVKKTLNFKVRGALTSIEGDRHGHNIVAADYGYNKDAIQTVAPGGTFPRENLACSSCHDPHGRYRRDATGAIATTGLPIFNSGSYNTSAAPVAGKGAVGVYRLLAGKNYQPKSFSGTGSFAFANDPPAAVVAGNYNASEGTDGSALVRVAYGQGMAEWCANCHGGMLENGYTSGMPGLVHPAGNLAKLPSFIVTNYNSYVTSGIMTGAQATAYTTLVPFELGTNDYTALAAAVASPKFGADTTNAPNVICLSCHRAHASAFESMTRYSIYNEFMTIADASGNAIYDPSTADGKINMGLDQTALQVAYYGRAATAFGPYARGLCNKCHAKD
;
A
#
# COMPACT_ATOMS: atom_id res chain seq x y z
N MET A 1 -16.50 1.40 -64.88
CA MET A 1 -16.81 0.31 -63.93
C MET A 1 -15.52 -0.37 -63.48
N LYS A 2 -15.06 -0.08 -62.26
CA LYS A 2 -14.32 -1.00 -61.39
C LYS A 2 -14.27 -0.34 -60.01
N LEU A 3 -15.02 -0.93 -59.09
CA LEU A 3 -15.30 -0.41 -57.76
C LEU A 3 -14.08 -0.50 -56.84
N LEU A 4 -13.96 0.56 -56.03
CA LEU A 4 -13.33 0.66 -54.72
C LEU A 4 -13.32 -0.66 -53.94
N LYS A 5 -12.13 -1.05 -53.47
CA LYS A 5 -11.96 -1.88 -52.27
C LYS A 5 -11.10 -1.11 -51.27
N ILE A 6 -11.77 -0.31 -50.44
CA ILE A 6 -11.26 0.13 -49.15
C ILE A 6 -11.65 -0.98 -48.18
N THR A 7 -10.69 -1.77 -47.71
CA THR A 7 -10.90 -2.63 -46.54
C THR A 7 -10.16 -2.00 -45.38
N PHE A 8 -10.96 -1.44 -44.47
CA PHE A 8 -10.59 -0.97 -43.16
C PHE A 8 -9.73 -2.02 -42.43
N ALA A 9 -8.45 -1.73 -42.23
CA ALA A 9 -7.68 -2.35 -41.17
C ALA A 9 -8.20 -1.77 -39.85
N ALA A 10 -9.05 -2.52 -39.15
CA ALA A 10 -9.51 -2.17 -37.84
C ALA A 10 -8.30 -2.08 -36.90
N VAL A 11 -7.98 -0.86 -36.52
CA VAL A 11 -7.09 -0.50 -35.43
C VAL A 11 -7.71 -1.03 -34.14
N PHE A 12 -7.44 -2.30 -33.80
CA PHE A 12 -7.43 -2.75 -32.42
C PHE A 12 -6.00 -2.56 -31.90
N ALA A 13 -5.58 -1.29 -31.81
CA ALA A 13 -4.59 -0.95 -30.82
C ALA A 13 -5.26 -1.20 -29.48
N LEU A 14 -4.85 -2.28 -28.81
CA LEU A 14 -5.01 -2.47 -27.38
C LEU A 14 -4.68 -1.13 -26.71
N ALA A 15 -5.72 -0.41 -26.32
CA ALA A 15 -5.57 0.71 -25.42
C ALA A 15 -5.08 0.10 -24.12
N PHE A 16 -3.76 0.10 -23.91
CA PHE A 16 -3.18 0.13 -22.59
C PHE A 16 -3.58 1.48 -21.96
N GLY A 17 -4.86 1.57 -21.62
CA GLY A 17 -5.42 2.68 -20.88
C GLY A 17 -4.75 2.66 -19.52
N ASN A 18 -4.21 3.81 -19.12
CA ASN A 18 -3.89 4.06 -17.71
C ASN A 18 -5.07 3.54 -16.85
N ALA A 19 -4.82 2.78 -15.78
CA ALA A 19 -5.90 2.21 -14.94
C ALA A 19 -6.85 3.24 -14.29
N TYR A 20 -6.68 4.53 -14.56
CA TYR A 20 -7.74 5.52 -14.36
C TYR A 20 -9.07 5.10 -15.00
N ALA A 21 -9.05 4.42 -16.16
CA ALA A 21 -10.24 4.23 -16.99
C ALA A 21 -11.06 2.96 -16.67
N PHE A 22 -10.46 1.86 -16.19
CA PHE A 22 -11.20 0.59 -16.06
C PHE A 22 -12.29 0.66 -14.98
N HIS A 23 -11.92 1.00 -13.74
CA HIS A 23 -12.89 1.08 -12.66
C HIS A 23 -13.59 2.44 -12.57
N SER A 24 -12.92 3.54 -12.95
CA SER A 24 -13.49 4.91 -12.94
C SER A 24 -14.25 5.29 -11.65
N GLY A 25 -13.86 4.73 -10.50
CA GLY A 25 -14.49 4.94 -9.19
C GLY A 25 -15.64 3.99 -8.84
N GLY A 26 -16.10 3.14 -9.76
CA GLY A 26 -17.17 2.18 -9.55
C GLY A 26 -16.84 0.79 -10.10
N VAL A 27 -17.88 0.06 -10.49
CA VAL A 27 -17.75 -1.20 -11.21
C VAL A 27 -17.05 -0.98 -12.54
N GLY A 28 -16.05 -1.81 -12.86
CA GLY A 28 -15.42 -1.79 -14.17
C GLY A 28 -16.23 -2.54 -15.23
N GLU A 29 -15.65 -2.73 -16.41
CA GLU A 29 -16.28 -3.59 -17.42
C GLU A 29 -16.44 -5.01 -16.86
N CYS A 30 -17.67 -5.53 -16.82
CA CYS A 30 -17.98 -6.78 -16.13
C CYS A 30 -17.12 -7.96 -16.65
N GLU A 31 -17.00 -8.05 -17.97
CA GLU A 31 -16.21 -9.06 -18.66
C GLU A 31 -14.69 -8.82 -18.57
N GLY A 32 -14.22 -7.76 -17.91
CA GLY A 32 -12.80 -7.59 -17.60
C GLY A 32 -12.35 -8.58 -16.53
N CYS A 33 -13.16 -8.78 -15.50
CA CYS A 33 -12.89 -9.71 -14.40
C CYS A 33 -13.67 -11.02 -14.52
N HIS A 34 -14.88 -10.98 -15.08
CA HIS A 34 -15.74 -12.15 -15.22
C HIS A 34 -15.70 -12.74 -16.62
N THR A 35 -16.08 -14.01 -16.73
CA THR A 35 -16.40 -14.66 -18.00
C THR A 35 -17.57 -15.61 -17.80
N MET A 36 -18.58 -15.51 -18.65
CA MET A 36 -19.80 -16.32 -18.50
C MET A 36 -19.58 -17.78 -18.93
N HIS A 37 -18.72 -18.00 -19.93
CA HIS A 37 -18.51 -19.32 -20.55
C HIS A 37 -17.03 -19.67 -20.71
N ASN A 38 -16.12 -18.85 -20.19
CA ASN A 38 -14.68 -18.95 -20.45
C ASN A 38 -14.35 -19.13 -21.95
N SER A 39 -15.13 -18.47 -22.82
CA SER A 39 -14.98 -18.54 -24.25
C SER A 39 -15.42 -17.25 -24.91
N PHE A 40 -14.56 -16.70 -25.77
CA PHE A 40 -14.87 -15.59 -26.67
C PHE A 40 -14.31 -15.94 -28.05
N GLU A 41 -15.18 -15.98 -29.06
CA GLU A 41 -14.82 -16.38 -30.43
C GLU A 41 -14.12 -17.75 -30.52
N GLY A 42 -14.49 -18.67 -29.63
CA GLY A 42 -13.89 -20.02 -29.54
C GLY A 42 -12.55 -20.09 -28.81
N ALA A 43 -11.97 -18.94 -28.40
CA ALA A 43 -10.76 -18.88 -27.59
C ALA A 43 -11.08 -18.83 -26.08
N LYS A 44 -10.19 -19.38 -25.26
CA LYS A 44 -10.28 -19.34 -23.79
C LYS A 44 -10.07 -17.91 -23.27
N MET A 45 -10.84 -17.50 -22.25
CA MET A 45 -10.75 -16.15 -21.67
C MET A 45 -9.93 -16.06 -20.37
N THR A 46 -9.78 -17.15 -19.62
CA THR A 46 -8.94 -17.22 -18.41
C THR A 46 -7.45 -17.22 -18.80
N PRO A 47 -6.63 -16.25 -18.33
CA PRO A 47 -5.21 -16.21 -18.68
C PRO A 47 -4.44 -17.42 -18.12
N LYS A 48 -4.79 -17.84 -16.90
CA LYS A 48 -4.16 -18.96 -16.19
C LYS A 48 -5.20 -20.03 -15.87
N GLY A 49 -4.83 -21.29 -16.08
CA GLY A 49 -5.72 -22.44 -15.81
C GLY A 49 -7.03 -22.44 -16.61
N GLY A 50 -7.96 -23.30 -16.18
CA GLY A 50 -9.32 -23.44 -16.72
C GLY A 50 -9.41 -24.06 -18.12
N THR A 51 -10.60 -24.59 -18.44
CA THR A 51 -10.97 -25.05 -19.78
C THR A 51 -12.10 -24.19 -20.33
N ILE A 52 -12.24 -24.16 -21.66
CA ILE A 52 -13.42 -23.57 -22.31
C ILE A 52 -14.70 -24.21 -21.73
N LEU A 53 -15.75 -23.39 -21.55
CA LEU A 53 -17.01 -23.73 -20.87
C LEU A 53 -16.89 -23.99 -19.36
N GLN A 54 -15.77 -23.63 -18.74
CA GLN A 54 -15.57 -23.68 -17.29
C GLN A 54 -14.94 -22.38 -16.80
N SER A 55 -15.74 -21.52 -16.17
CA SER A 55 -15.27 -20.31 -15.48
C SER A 55 -14.73 -20.63 -14.08
N GLY A 56 -14.00 -19.70 -13.50
CA GLY A 56 -13.59 -19.76 -12.10
C GLY A 56 -14.73 -19.58 -11.11
N ILE A 57 -14.37 -19.55 -9.82
CA ILE A 57 -15.30 -19.22 -8.75
C ILE A 57 -15.98 -17.87 -9.03
N TYR A 58 -17.28 -17.77 -8.75
CA TYR A 58 -18.07 -16.56 -9.02
C TYR A 58 -17.98 -16.04 -10.47
N LEU A 59 -17.79 -16.96 -11.44
CA LEU A 59 -17.60 -16.64 -12.85
C LEU A 59 -16.36 -15.78 -13.15
N LEU A 60 -15.36 -15.79 -12.26
CA LEU A 60 -14.14 -15.01 -12.46
C LEU A 60 -13.22 -15.64 -13.52
N LYS A 61 -12.40 -14.81 -14.16
CA LYS A 61 -11.33 -15.23 -15.07
C LYS A 61 -10.06 -15.73 -14.35
N ALA A 62 -10.22 -16.49 -13.28
CA ALA A 62 -9.11 -17.02 -12.48
C ALA A 62 -9.58 -18.16 -11.55
N SER A 63 -8.67 -18.90 -10.92
CA SER A 63 -9.04 -19.97 -9.98
C SER A 63 -9.59 -19.45 -8.64
N ASP A 64 -9.17 -18.24 -8.22
CA ASP A 64 -9.57 -17.59 -6.98
C ASP A 64 -9.87 -16.08 -7.17
N GLN A 65 -10.35 -15.41 -6.12
CA GLN A 65 -10.78 -14.00 -6.20
C GLN A 65 -9.65 -13.01 -6.45
N SER A 66 -8.45 -13.25 -5.91
CA SER A 66 -7.33 -12.30 -6.02
C SER A 66 -6.59 -12.46 -7.33
N SER A 67 -6.48 -13.70 -7.82
CA SER A 67 -5.89 -14.03 -9.11
C SER A 67 -6.61 -13.30 -10.25
N ALA A 68 -7.92 -13.08 -10.14
CA ALA A 68 -8.68 -12.27 -11.11
C ALA A 68 -8.19 -10.81 -11.21
N CYS A 69 -7.70 -10.24 -10.10
CA CYS A 69 -7.11 -8.91 -10.07
C CYS A 69 -5.67 -8.93 -10.62
N LEU A 70 -4.88 -9.92 -10.23
CA LEU A 70 -3.47 -10.04 -10.62
C LEU A 70 -3.27 -10.36 -12.10
N ASN A 71 -4.33 -10.77 -12.81
CA ASN A 71 -4.37 -10.80 -14.29
C ASN A 71 -3.88 -9.51 -14.95
N CYS A 72 -4.07 -8.37 -14.29
CA CYS A 72 -3.62 -7.06 -14.78
C CYS A 72 -2.79 -6.28 -13.77
N HIS A 73 -2.92 -6.55 -12.46
CA HIS A 73 -2.26 -5.77 -11.41
C HIS A 73 -0.87 -6.29 -11.01
N GLU A 74 -0.48 -7.48 -11.48
CA GLU A 74 0.91 -7.94 -11.48
C GLU A 74 1.53 -7.62 -12.85
N GLY A 75 2.68 -6.94 -12.89
CA GLY A 75 3.27 -6.50 -14.16
C GLY A 75 4.79 -6.24 -14.10
N PRO A 76 5.49 -6.26 -15.26
CA PRO A 76 6.96 -6.24 -15.36
C PRO A 76 7.67 -4.91 -15.02
N LEU A 77 9.02 -5.01 -14.93
CA LEU A 77 10.01 -4.16 -14.23
C LEU A 77 10.69 -3.01 -15.01
N ASP A 78 10.06 -2.29 -15.92
CA ASP A 78 10.78 -1.14 -16.52
C ASP A 78 10.82 0.11 -15.63
N ARG A 79 9.99 0.19 -14.57
CA ARG A 79 10.05 1.12 -13.40
C ARG A 79 8.82 0.90 -12.49
N PRO A 80 8.73 1.58 -11.32
CA PRO A 80 7.43 1.90 -10.73
C PRO A 80 6.46 2.35 -11.84
N SER A 81 5.47 1.52 -12.12
CA SER A 81 4.59 1.64 -13.29
C SER A 81 3.18 2.01 -12.82
N SER A 82 2.40 2.72 -13.62
CA SER A 82 1.13 3.35 -13.23
C SER A 82 0.34 2.73 -12.05
N TYR A 83 -0.10 1.47 -12.13
CA TYR A 83 -1.03 0.85 -11.15
C TYR A 83 -0.67 -0.55 -10.68
N HIS A 84 0.46 -1.11 -11.10
CA HIS A 84 0.88 -2.44 -10.65
C HIS A 84 1.26 -2.41 -9.17
N ILE A 85 0.83 -3.44 -8.44
CA ILE A 85 1.01 -3.57 -6.98
C ILE A 85 1.75 -4.86 -6.60
N ALA A 86 2.21 -5.59 -7.60
CA ALA A 86 2.92 -6.85 -7.46
C ALA A 86 3.95 -6.97 -8.57
N THR A 87 5.18 -7.31 -8.20
CA THR A 87 6.22 -7.71 -9.14
C THR A 87 6.14 -9.24 -9.38
N PRO A 88 6.16 -9.72 -10.65
CA PRO A 88 6.16 -11.15 -10.96
C PRO A 88 7.40 -11.91 -10.44
N ASP A 89 7.22 -13.19 -10.07
CA ASP A 89 8.30 -14.04 -9.54
C ASP A 89 9.48 -14.22 -10.50
N SER A 90 9.20 -14.24 -11.81
CA SER A 90 10.24 -14.33 -12.83
C SER A 90 11.25 -13.18 -12.78
N LEU A 91 10.92 -12.11 -12.07
CA LEU A 91 11.71 -10.89 -11.93
C LEU A 91 12.26 -10.70 -10.51
N MET A 92 12.00 -11.65 -9.60
CA MET A 92 12.41 -11.64 -8.21
C MET A 92 13.09 -12.96 -7.85
N VAL A 93 14.11 -13.35 -8.62
CA VAL A 93 14.70 -14.69 -8.50
C VAL A 93 15.53 -14.83 -7.22
N GLY A 94 15.16 -15.84 -6.42
CA GLY A 94 15.90 -16.30 -5.26
C GLY A 94 15.62 -15.51 -3.98
N ASP A 95 15.90 -16.14 -2.86
CA ASP A 95 15.94 -15.54 -1.53
C ASP A 95 17.36 -15.10 -1.18
N SER A 96 17.53 -14.26 -0.14
CA SER A 96 18.88 -13.98 0.33
C SER A 96 19.45 -15.25 0.96
N VAL A 97 20.75 -15.49 0.78
CA VAL A 97 21.46 -16.64 1.33
C VAL A 97 22.60 -16.12 2.20
N PRO A 98 22.92 -16.74 3.35
CA PRO A 98 23.99 -16.27 4.21
C PRO A 98 25.33 -16.14 3.46
N GLY A 99 25.93 -14.96 3.50
CA GLY A 99 27.17 -14.65 2.79
C GLY A 99 26.99 -13.98 1.42
N THR A 100 25.75 -13.87 0.92
CA THR A 100 25.39 -13.07 -0.26
C THR A 100 24.32 -12.04 0.10
N LEU A 101 24.15 -11.02 -0.74
CA LEU A 101 23.12 -10.00 -0.58
C LEU A 101 22.24 -9.97 -1.83
N LEU A 102 20.94 -9.78 -1.65
CA LEU A 102 20.03 -9.54 -2.77
C LEU A 102 20.27 -8.15 -3.34
N THR A 103 20.34 -8.07 -4.67
CA THR A 103 20.45 -6.82 -5.41
C THR A 103 19.07 -6.23 -5.76
N SER A 104 19.03 -4.99 -6.23
CA SER A 104 17.81 -4.38 -6.74
C SER A 104 17.12 -5.24 -7.82
N ALA A 105 17.86 -5.98 -8.65
CA ALA A 105 17.29 -6.84 -9.69
C ALA A 105 16.55 -8.08 -9.15
N GLN A 106 16.64 -8.36 -7.85
CA GLN A 106 16.08 -9.55 -7.22
C GLN A 106 14.95 -9.25 -6.24
N VAL A 107 14.64 -7.97 -6.01
CA VAL A 107 13.60 -7.54 -5.08
C VAL A 107 12.40 -6.92 -5.82
N PRO A 108 11.22 -6.83 -5.19
CA PRO A 108 10.07 -6.16 -5.81
C PRO A 108 10.37 -4.69 -6.14
N GLN A 109 9.85 -4.20 -7.27
CA GLN A 109 10.19 -2.86 -7.78
C GLN A 109 9.04 -1.84 -7.73
N THR A 110 7.79 -2.26 -7.48
CA THR A 110 6.70 -1.29 -7.40
C THR A 110 6.79 -0.51 -6.08
N GLN A 111 6.57 0.80 -6.17
CA GLN A 111 6.76 1.76 -5.07
C GLN A 111 5.44 2.50 -4.81
N THR A 112 4.33 1.76 -4.76
CA THR A 112 3.02 2.32 -4.44
C THR A 112 2.92 2.66 -2.94
N PRO A 113 2.05 3.59 -2.50
CA PRO A 113 1.88 3.86 -1.07
C PRO A 113 1.47 2.64 -0.22
N GLY A 114 0.80 1.66 -0.86
CA GLY A 114 0.42 0.38 -0.24
C GLY A 114 1.58 -0.63 -0.17
N GLY A 115 2.51 -0.59 -1.12
CA GLY A 115 3.61 -1.54 -1.23
C GLY A 115 3.37 -2.65 -2.24
N ASP A 116 4.43 -3.40 -2.51
CA ASP A 116 4.49 -4.47 -3.50
C ASP A 116 4.27 -5.82 -2.81
N PHE A 117 3.23 -6.57 -3.20
CA PHE A 117 2.97 -7.89 -2.63
C PHE A 117 4.11 -8.88 -2.84
N GLY A 118 4.99 -8.68 -3.83
CA GLY A 118 6.17 -9.52 -4.05
C GLY A 118 7.06 -9.68 -2.81
N TRP A 119 7.03 -8.73 -1.86
CA TRP A 119 7.77 -8.85 -0.60
C TRP A 119 7.32 -10.04 0.25
N VAL A 120 6.06 -10.47 0.16
CA VAL A 120 5.59 -11.63 0.94
C VAL A 120 6.14 -12.96 0.42
N LYS A 121 6.78 -12.96 -0.76
CA LYS A 121 7.44 -14.10 -1.37
C LYS A 121 8.96 -14.08 -1.14
N LYS A 122 9.46 -13.19 -0.29
CA LYS A 122 10.88 -13.05 0.00
C LYS A 122 11.21 -13.49 1.40
N THR A 123 12.06 -14.52 1.49
CA THR A 123 12.69 -14.90 2.74
C THR A 123 14.07 -14.26 2.81
N LEU A 124 14.31 -13.51 3.87
CA LEU A 124 15.58 -12.83 4.10
C LEU A 124 16.42 -13.63 5.10
N ASN A 125 17.35 -14.45 4.60
CA ASN A 125 18.35 -15.15 5.39
C ASN A 125 19.66 -14.35 5.48
N PHE A 126 20.16 -14.15 6.70
CA PHE A 126 21.42 -13.48 6.99
C PHE A 126 22.04 -14.00 8.29
N LYS A 127 23.24 -13.54 8.64
CA LYS A 127 23.89 -13.88 9.91
C LYS A 127 23.87 -12.71 10.87
N VAL A 128 23.67 -12.97 12.16
CA VAL A 128 23.90 -12.01 13.24
C VAL A 128 24.84 -12.65 14.24
N ARG A 129 26.03 -12.06 14.44
CA ARG A 129 27.09 -12.65 15.30
C ARG A 129 27.39 -14.12 14.96
N GLY A 130 27.40 -14.45 13.67
CA GLY A 130 27.67 -15.80 13.16
C GLY A 130 26.49 -16.79 13.17
N ALA A 131 25.39 -16.48 13.86
CA ALA A 131 24.18 -17.31 13.88
C ALA A 131 23.28 -16.97 12.69
N LEU A 132 22.68 -17.99 12.07
CA LEU A 132 21.68 -17.82 11.01
C LEU A 132 20.39 -17.22 11.58
N THR A 133 19.91 -16.16 10.94
CA THR A 133 18.60 -15.56 11.18
C THR A 133 17.83 -15.49 9.87
N SER A 134 16.53 -15.72 9.93
CA SER A 134 15.60 -15.60 8.80
C SER A 134 14.45 -14.65 9.16
N ILE A 135 14.07 -13.81 8.21
CA ILE A 135 12.77 -13.13 8.20
C ILE A 135 11.97 -13.77 7.07
N GLU A 136 10.94 -14.51 7.44
CA GLU A 136 10.08 -15.25 6.50
C GLU A 136 9.18 -14.31 5.68
N GLY A 137 8.91 -14.70 4.44
CA GLY A 137 7.98 -14.04 3.52
C GLY A 137 6.67 -13.57 4.17
N ASP A 138 6.05 -14.45 4.95
CA ASP A 138 4.77 -14.20 5.63
C ASP A 138 4.78 -12.95 6.52
N ARG A 139 5.96 -12.52 6.98
CA ARG A 139 6.13 -11.40 7.92
C ARG A 139 6.18 -10.04 7.24
N HIS A 140 6.21 -10.01 5.91
CA HIS A 140 6.40 -8.79 5.13
C HIS A 140 5.09 -8.09 4.72
N GLY A 141 3.92 -8.71 4.89
CA GLY A 141 2.66 -8.11 4.47
C GLY A 141 1.43 -9.00 4.63
N HIS A 142 0.32 -8.57 4.03
CA HIS A 142 -0.90 -9.36 3.97
C HIS A 142 -0.77 -10.46 2.90
N ASN A 143 -0.70 -11.71 3.34
CA ASN A 143 -0.63 -12.89 2.47
C ASN A 143 -1.98 -13.19 1.80
N ILE A 144 -2.26 -12.51 0.68
CA ILE A 144 -3.46 -12.76 -0.14
C ILE A 144 -3.45 -14.17 -0.71
N VAL A 145 -4.61 -14.79 -0.77
CA VAL A 145 -4.77 -16.06 -1.50
C VAL A 145 -4.91 -15.75 -2.98
N ALA A 146 -3.87 -16.07 -3.76
CA ALA A 146 -3.84 -15.98 -5.23
C ALA A 146 -3.01 -17.13 -5.81
N ALA A 147 -3.62 -18.32 -5.91
CA ALA A 147 -2.93 -19.56 -6.23
C ALA A 147 -2.32 -19.55 -7.65
N ASP A 148 -2.99 -18.90 -8.61
CA ASP A 148 -2.48 -18.78 -9.99
C ASP A 148 -1.17 -17.96 -10.07
N TYR A 149 -0.82 -17.25 -8.98
CA TYR A 149 0.31 -16.33 -8.86
C TYR A 149 1.29 -16.72 -7.74
N GLY A 150 1.13 -17.92 -7.16
CA GLY A 150 2.01 -18.41 -6.10
C GLY A 150 1.87 -17.67 -4.76
N TYR A 151 0.85 -16.82 -4.59
CA TYR A 151 0.57 -16.19 -3.31
C TYR A 151 -0.27 -17.14 -2.46
N ASN A 152 0.35 -17.63 -1.40
CA ASN A 152 -0.27 -18.53 -0.44
C ASN A 152 -0.82 -17.73 0.73
N LYS A 153 -1.79 -18.30 1.44
CA LYS A 153 -2.19 -17.79 2.75
C LYS A 153 -0.99 -17.83 3.71
N ASP A 154 -0.98 -16.88 4.65
CA ASP A 154 0.01 -16.79 5.72
C ASP A 154 0.18 -18.15 6.41
N ALA A 155 1.38 -18.68 6.65
CA ALA A 155 1.56 -19.95 7.34
C ALA A 155 1.48 -19.83 8.86
N ILE A 156 1.75 -18.63 9.41
CA ILE A 156 1.90 -18.36 10.83
C ILE A 156 0.62 -17.76 11.43
N GLN A 157 0.13 -16.66 10.87
CA GLN A 157 -1.02 -15.91 11.39
C GLN A 157 -2.33 -16.44 10.81
N THR A 158 -3.00 -17.33 11.56
CA THR A 158 -4.26 -17.95 11.15
C THR A 158 -5.46 -16.99 11.12
N VAL A 159 -5.41 -15.91 11.91
CA VAL A 159 -6.44 -14.86 11.94
C VAL A 159 -5.78 -13.48 12.06
N ALA A 160 -6.52 -12.44 11.66
CA ALA A 160 -6.11 -11.05 11.82
C ALA A 160 -5.79 -10.73 13.30
N PRO A 161 -4.56 -10.28 13.64
CA PRO A 161 -4.22 -9.89 15.00
C PRO A 161 -5.13 -8.77 15.51
N GLY A 162 -5.64 -8.91 16.73
CA GLY A 162 -6.63 -7.98 17.30
C GLY A 162 -8.06 -8.20 16.80
N GLY A 163 -8.31 -9.17 15.94
CA GLY A 163 -9.65 -9.55 15.48
C GLY A 163 -9.76 -11.05 15.25
N THR A 164 -10.71 -11.45 14.39
CA THR A 164 -11.00 -12.85 14.09
C THR A 164 -11.11 -13.13 12.59
N PHE A 165 -10.76 -12.17 11.73
CA PHE A 165 -10.86 -12.35 10.28
C PHE A 165 -9.86 -13.44 9.82
N PRO A 166 -10.31 -14.54 9.20
CA PRO A 166 -9.47 -15.69 8.88
C PRO A 166 -8.56 -15.41 7.66
N ARG A 167 -7.31 -15.86 7.72
CA ARG A 167 -6.33 -15.71 6.62
C ARG A 167 -6.79 -16.38 5.32
N GLU A 168 -7.57 -17.46 5.42
CA GLU A 168 -8.08 -18.24 4.28
C GLU A 168 -9.06 -17.44 3.41
N ASN A 169 -9.70 -16.42 3.98
CA ASN A 169 -10.62 -15.54 3.28
C ASN A 169 -9.97 -14.20 2.89
N LEU A 170 -8.66 -14.03 3.14
CA LEU A 170 -7.94 -12.81 2.78
C LEU A 170 -7.67 -12.81 1.27
N ALA A 171 -8.36 -11.91 0.57
CA ALA A 171 -8.29 -11.75 -0.87
C ALA A 171 -8.29 -10.24 -1.21
N CYS A 172 -7.94 -9.87 -2.44
CA CYS A 172 -8.04 -8.45 -2.85
C CYS A 172 -9.43 -7.86 -2.56
N SER A 173 -10.48 -8.66 -2.79
CA SER A 173 -11.87 -8.30 -2.56
C SER A 173 -12.33 -8.40 -1.09
N SER A 174 -11.49 -8.81 -0.13
CA SER A 174 -11.86 -8.76 1.29
C SER A 174 -11.79 -7.34 1.86
N CYS A 175 -10.95 -6.49 1.27
CA CYS A 175 -10.74 -5.10 1.70
C CYS A 175 -11.20 -4.09 0.63
N HIS A 176 -11.10 -4.42 -0.65
CA HIS A 176 -11.65 -3.61 -1.73
C HIS A 176 -13.05 -4.12 -2.10
N ASP A 177 -13.99 -3.21 -2.40
CA ASP A 177 -15.26 -3.57 -3.03
C ASP A 177 -15.04 -3.62 -4.56
N PRO A 178 -14.98 -4.81 -5.19
CA PRO A 178 -14.68 -4.93 -6.63
C PRO A 178 -15.79 -4.32 -7.52
N HIS A 179 -16.98 -4.08 -6.96
CA HIS A 179 -18.09 -3.43 -7.66
C HIS A 179 -18.18 -1.93 -7.33
N GLY A 180 -17.31 -1.41 -6.46
CA GLY A 180 -17.22 0.01 -6.13
C GLY A 180 -18.54 0.65 -5.73
N ARG A 181 -19.32 0.01 -4.83
CA ARG A 181 -20.68 0.50 -4.50
C ARG A 181 -20.67 1.75 -3.64
N TYR A 182 -19.63 1.93 -2.84
CA TYR A 182 -19.47 3.07 -1.96
C TYR A 182 -19.15 4.33 -2.77
N ARG A 183 -19.94 5.37 -2.60
CA ARG A 183 -19.78 6.65 -3.28
C ARG A 183 -19.88 7.82 -2.33
N ARG A 184 -19.16 8.89 -2.64
CA ARG A 184 -19.18 10.17 -1.96
C ARG A 184 -19.95 11.20 -2.78
N ASP A 185 -20.96 11.82 -2.17
CA ASP A 185 -21.71 12.90 -2.80
C ASP A 185 -21.12 14.30 -2.53
N ALA A 186 -21.78 15.35 -3.03
CA ALA A 186 -21.34 16.73 -2.88
C ALA A 186 -21.39 17.27 -1.44
N THR A 187 -22.10 16.60 -0.52
CA THR A 187 -22.10 16.92 0.91
C THR A 187 -20.96 16.23 1.66
N GLY A 188 -20.28 15.29 1.01
CA GLY A 188 -19.26 14.44 1.63
C GLY A 188 -19.83 13.15 2.25
N ALA A 189 -21.15 12.96 2.24
CA ALA A 189 -21.77 11.74 2.73
C ALA A 189 -21.39 10.54 1.87
N ILE A 190 -21.20 9.38 2.53
CA ILE A 190 -20.92 8.10 1.89
C ILE A 190 -22.19 7.24 1.89
N ALA A 191 -22.53 6.69 0.72
CA ALA A 191 -23.68 5.80 0.57
C ALA A 191 -23.38 4.64 -0.40
N THR A 192 -24.22 3.60 -0.36
CA THR A 192 -24.12 2.41 -1.23
C THR A 192 -25.22 2.31 -2.30
N THR A 193 -26.24 3.19 -2.27
CA THR A 193 -27.11 3.52 -3.42
C THR A 193 -27.36 5.04 -3.57
N GLY A 194 -27.88 5.51 -4.71
CA GLY A 194 -28.17 6.93 -4.96
C GLY A 194 -27.67 7.44 -6.32
N LEU A 195 -27.04 8.61 -6.32
CA LEU A 195 -26.48 9.23 -7.53
C LEU A 195 -25.44 8.31 -8.23
N PRO A 196 -25.34 8.35 -9.56
CA PRO A 196 -24.36 7.53 -10.29
C PRO A 196 -22.92 7.96 -9.96
N ILE A 197 -22.00 6.99 -10.01
CA ILE A 197 -20.56 7.25 -9.91
C ILE A 197 -20.05 7.59 -11.31
N PHE A 198 -19.31 8.69 -11.44
CA PHE A 198 -18.74 9.10 -12.73
C PHE A 198 -17.22 9.24 -12.74
N ASN A 199 -16.56 9.16 -11.58
CA ASN A 199 -15.11 9.23 -11.47
C ASN A 199 -14.62 8.61 -10.15
N SER A 200 -13.32 8.33 -10.05
CA SER A 200 -12.64 8.01 -8.79
C SER A 200 -12.65 9.20 -7.85
N GLY A 201 -12.77 8.97 -6.54
CA GLY A 201 -12.56 10.01 -5.52
C GLY A 201 -11.14 10.03 -4.94
N SER A 202 -10.21 9.23 -5.48
CA SER A 202 -8.86 9.10 -4.92
C SER A 202 -7.86 10.17 -5.32
N TYR A 203 -7.97 10.71 -6.53
CA TYR A 203 -6.88 11.50 -7.11
C TYR A 203 -7.10 12.99 -6.91
N ASN A 204 -6.03 13.74 -6.67
CA ASN A 204 -6.08 15.21 -6.54
C ASN A 204 -6.56 15.91 -7.82
N THR A 205 -6.51 15.23 -8.97
CA THR A 205 -7.02 15.68 -10.26
C THR A 205 -8.42 15.16 -10.60
N SER A 206 -9.03 14.37 -9.70
CA SER A 206 -10.38 13.85 -9.94
C SER A 206 -11.40 15.00 -9.90
N ALA A 207 -12.43 14.90 -10.72
CA ALA A 207 -13.55 15.82 -10.64
C ALA A 207 -14.26 15.69 -9.29
N ALA A 208 -14.69 16.81 -8.72
CA ALA A 208 -15.51 16.82 -7.51
C ALA A 208 -16.93 16.31 -7.82
N PRO A 209 -17.62 15.66 -6.86
CA PRO A 209 -19.02 15.27 -7.02
C PRO A 209 -19.91 16.48 -7.32
N VAL A 210 -20.95 16.28 -8.12
CA VAL A 210 -21.85 17.33 -8.60
C VAL A 210 -23.20 17.19 -7.92
N ALA A 211 -23.59 18.19 -7.13
CA ALA A 211 -24.82 18.17 -6.34
C ALA A 211 -26.05 17.81 -7.20
N GLY A 212 -26.79 16.79 -6.78
CA GLY A 212 -27.99 16.29 -7.45
C GLY A 212 -27.76 15.59 -8.81
N LYS A 213 -26.52 15.47 -9.29
CA LYS A 213 -26.22 14.92 -10.63
C LYS A 213 -25.33 13.69 -10.61
N GLY A 214 -24.29 13.69 -9.77
CA GLY A 214 -23.31 12.61 -9.78
C GLY A 214 -22.44 12.59 -8.52
N ALA A 215 -22.09 11.39 -8.09
CA ALA A 215 -21.16 11.12 -7.02
C ALA A 215 -19.81 10.63 -7.58
N VAL A 216 -18.81 10.55 -6.72
CA VAL A 216 -17.52 9.90 -7.06
C VAL A 216 -17.33 8.64 -6.21
N GLY A 217 -16.52 7.71 -6.69
CA GLY A 217 -16.11 6.54 -5.91
C GLY A 217 -15.34 6.94 -4.66
N VAL A 218 -15.36 6.09 -3.64
CA VAL A 218 -14.52 6.30 -2.44
C VAL A 218 -13.04 6.04 -2.73
N TYR A 219 -12.17 6.46 -1.81
CA TYR A 219 -10.73 6.24 -1.93
C TYR A 219 -10.41 4.76 -2.18
N ARG A 220 -9.77 4.47 -3.32
CA ARG A 220 -9.26 3.16 -3.75
C ARG A 220 -10.30 2.05 -3.81
N LEU A 221 -11.59 2.41 -3.94
CA LEU A 221 -12.70 1.45 -3.86
C LEU A 221 -12.67 0.62 -2.57
N LEU A 222 -12.09 1.16 -1.50
CA LEU A 222 -12.06 0.48 -0.22
C LEU A 222 -13.49 0.22 0.24
N ALA A 223 -13.72 -1.00 0.70
CA ALA A 223 -14.97 -1.40 1.30
C ALA A 223 -15.32 -0.50 2.48
N GLY A 224 -16.61 -0.34 2.76
CA GLY A 224 -17.09 0.50 3.85
C GLY A 224 -18.02 -0.24 4.78
N LYS A 225 -18.71 0.51 5.62
CA LYS A 225 -19.69 -0.02 6.56
C LYS A 225 -20.67 -0.97 5.87
N ASN A 226 -20.95 -2.09 6.54
CA ASN A 226 -21.76 -3.21 6.09
C ASN A 226 -21.20 -4.02 4.90
N TYR A 227 -19.94 -3.80 4.50
CA TYR A 227 -19.31 -4.64 3.50
C TYR A 227 -18.98 -6.02 4.08
N GLN A 228 -19.40 -7.07 3.39
CA GLN A 228 -18.91 -8.43 3.58
C GLN A 228 -18.92 -9.13 2.21
N PRO A 229 -17.81 -9.71 1.74
CA PRO A 229 -17.82 -10.52 0.54
C PRO A 229 -18.77 -11.69 0.71
N LYS A 230 -19.64 -11.95 -0.27
CA LYS A 230 -20.56 -13.10 -0.24
C LYS A 230 -19.80 -14.44 -0.19
N SER A 231 -18.54 -14.43 -0.64
CA SER A 231 -17.65 -15.58 -0.57
C SER A 231 -17.10 -15.89 0.82
N PHE A 232 -17.36 -15.01 1.80
CA PHE A 232 -16.99 -15.29 3.17
C PHE A 232 -17.75 -16.51 3.67
N SER A 233 -17.00 -17.57 3.96
CA SER A 233 -17.51 -18.90 4.33
C SER A 233 -17.42 -19.20 5.83
N GLY A 234 -16.90 -18.26 6.63
CA GLY A 234 -16.78 -18.42 8.08
C GLY A 234 -18.14 -18.35 8.80
N THR A 235 -18.15 -18.82 10.05
CA THR A 235 -19.32 -18.69 10.93
C THR A 235 -19.40 -17.27 11.47
N GLY A 236 -20.59 -16.65 11.42
CA GLY A 236 -20.81 -15.28 11.89
C GLY A 236 -20.76 -14.20 10.81
N SER A 237 -20.90 -12.94 11.23
CA SER A 237 -20.86 -11.76 10.37
C SER A 237 -19.53 -11.05 10.55
N PHE A 238 -18.83 -10.79 9.45
CA PHE A 238 -17.63 -9.95 9.37
C PHE A 238 -17.91 -8.65 8.62
N ALA A 239 -19.16 -8.20 8.66
CA ALA A 239 -19.57 -6.93 8.09
C ALA A 239 -18.76 -5.79 8.72
N PHE A 240 -18.13 -4.99 7.88
CA PHE A 240 -17.37 -3.82 8.31
C PHE A 240 -18.25 -2.86 9.13
N ALA A 241 -17.69 -2.29 10.19
CA ALA A 241 -18.37 -1.34 11.05
C ALA A 241 -18.12 0.13 10.65
N ASN A 242 -16.95 0.39 10.04
CA ASN A 242 -16.46 1.72 9.72
C ASN A 242 -16.50 1.98 8.21
N ASP A 243 -16.78 3.24 7.86
CA ASP A 243 -16.81 3.72 6.48
C ASP A 243 -15.41 3.73 5.83
N PRO A 244 -15.34 3.80 4.49
CA PRO A 244 -14.07 3.97 3.79
C PRO A 244 -13.39 5.28 4.23
N PRO A 245 -12.05 5.28 4.37
CA PRO A 245 -11.34 6.44 4.88
C PRO A 245 -11.33 7.58 3.87
N ALA A 246 -11.32 8.82 4.38
CA ALA A 246 -11.09 10.00 3.57
C ALA A 246 -9.59 10.12 3.27
N ALA A 247 -9.21 10.03 1.99
CA ALA A 247 -7.84 10.25 1.56
C ALA A 247 -7.77 10.68 0.10
N VAL A 248 -6.68 11.37 -0.26
CA VAL A 248 -6.37 11.80 -1.62
C VAL A 248 -4.89 11.53 -1.93
N VAL A 249 -4.57 11.18 -3.17
CA VAL A 249 -3.20 10.92 -3.64
C VAL A 249 -2.99 11.52 -5.03
N ALA A 250 -1.74 11.75 -5.43
CA ALA A 250 -1.43 12.09 -6.80
C ALA A 250 -1.74 10.91 -7.75
N GLY A 251 -2.08 11.18 -9.01
CA GLY A 251 -2.34 10.12 -9.99
C GLY A 251 -1.12 9.25 -10.30
N ASN A 252 0.07 9.85 -10.30
CA ASN A 252 1.37 9.20 -10.51
C ASN A 252 1.97 8.66 -9.19
N TYR A 253 1.20 7.83 -8.47
CA TYR A 253 1.57 7.37 -7.13
C TYR A 253 2.53 6.18 -7.09
N ASN A 254 2.71 5.46 -8.20
CA ASN A 254 3.73 4.42 -8.27
C ASN A 254 5.02 5.05 -8.81
N ALA A 255 5.84 5.59 -7.93
CA ALA A 255 7.02 6.36 -8.32
C ALA A 255 8.12 6.26 -7.26
N SER A 256 9.36 6.40 -7.74
CA SER A 256 10.52 6.60 -6.87
C SER A 256 10.44 7.97 -6.21
N GLU A 257 10.79 8.02 -4.92
CA GLU A 257 10.80 9.24 -4.12
C GLU A 257 12.13 10.00 -4.21
N GLY A 258 13.01 9.57 -5.13
CA GLY A 258 14.30 10.17 -5.39
C GLY A 258 15.37 9.74 -4.37
N THR A 259 16.64 9.85 -4.76
CA THR A 259 17.78 9.47 -3.92
C THR A 259 17.86 10.28 -2.63
N ASP A 260 17.44 11.54 -2.67
CA ASP A 260 17.40 12.46 -1.53
C ASP A 260 16.04 12.47 -0.81
N GLY A 261 15.07 11.65 -1.26
CA GLY A 261 13.72 11.65 -0.73
C GLY A 261 12.91 12.91 -1.03
N SER A 262 13.32 13.74 -1.99
CA SER A 262 12.64 15.01 -2.28
C SER A 262 11.41 14.87 -3.20
N ALA A 263 11.27 13.76 -3.93
CA ALA A 263 10.18 13.48 -4.87
C ALA A 263 9.04 12.70 -4.20
N LEU A 264 8.61 13.15 -3.03
CA LEU A 264 7.66 12.44 -2.16
C LEU A 264 6.32 12.14 -2.85
N VAL A 265 5.87 10.89 -2.73
CA VAL A 265 4.51 10.49 -3.12
C VAL A 265 3.59 10.68 -1.92
N ARG A 266 3.13 11.92 -1.71
CA ARG A 266 2.22 12.21 -0.59
C ARG A 266 0.83 11.63 -0.84
N VAL A 267 0.40 10.76 0.08
CA VAL A 267 -1.02 10.51 0.33
C VAL A 267 -1.46 11.48 1.42
N ALA A 268 -2.46 12.30 1.13
CA ALA A 268 -3.15 13.07 2.13
C ALA A 268 -4.17 12.16 2.82
N TYR A 269 -3.77 11.55 3.93
CA TYR A 269 -4.68 10.84 4.82
C TYR A 269 -5.52 11.88 5.57
N GLY A 270 -6.83 11.85 5.39
CA GLY A 270 -7.74 12.85 5.93
C GLY A 270 -8.36 12.44 7.25
N GLN A 271 -9.14 11.35 7.25
CA GLN A 271 -9.85 10.86 8.42
C GLN A 271 -10.23 9.38 8.28
N GLY A 272 -10.26 8.65 9.39
CA GLY A 272 -10.84 7.31 9.48
C GLY A 272 -9.93 6.17 9.01
N MET A 273 -8.65 6.43 8.71
CA MET A 273 -7.77 5.39 8.17
C MET A 273 -7.52 4.27 9.19
N ALA A 274 -7.32 4.62 10.47
CA ALA A 274 -7.11 3.64 11.53
C ALA A 274 -8.41 2.88 11.87
N GLU A 275 -9.54 3.57 11.95
CA GLU A 275 -10.86 2.95 12.15
C GLU A 275 -11.18 1.96 11.01
N TRP A 276 -10.79 2.29 9.79
CA TRP A 276 -10.98 1.40 8.66
C TRP A 276 -10.14 0.11 8.78
N CYS A 277 -8.87 0.20 9.18
CA CYS A 277 -8.06 -0.98 9.51
C CYS A 277 -8.68 -1.80 10.67
N ALA A 278 -9.29 -1.12 11.63
CA ALA A 278 -9.97 -1.73 12.78
C ALA A 278 -11.21 -2.54 12.41
N ASN A 279 -11.72 -2.46 11.17
CA ASN A 279 -12.77 -3.37 10.70
C ASN A 279 -12.37 -4.85 10.79
N CYS A 280 -11.08 -5.16 10.65
CA CYS A 280 -10.53 -6.51 10.81
C CYS A 280 -9.60 -6.65 12.03
N HIS A 281 -9.01 -5.54 12.49
CA HIS A 281 -8.01 -5.51 13.58
C HIS A 281 -8.50 -4.71 14.81
N GLY A 282 -9.72 -4.97 15.28
CA GLY A 282 -10.40 -4.13 16.27
C GLY A 282 -9.61 -3.86 17.56
N GLY A 283 -8.91 -4.86 18.09
CA GLY A 283 -8.09 -4.76 19.30
C GLY A 283 -6.76 -4.00 19.13
N MET A 284 -6.46 -3.49 17.94
CA MET A 284 -5.28 -2.66 17.68
C MET A 284 -5.60 -1.16 17.58
N LEU A 285 -6.88 -0.79 17.50
CA LEU A 285 -7.31 0.61 17.49
C LEU A 285 -7.17 1.20 18.89
N GLU A 286 -6.49 2.35 19.01
CA GLU A 286 -6.28 3.01 20.30
C GLU A 286 -6.47 4.51 20.18
N ASN A 287 -7.62 4.96 20.67
CA ASN A 287 -8.06 6.35 20.65
C ASN A 287 -7.80 7.07 21.99
N GLY A 288 -7.54 6.34 23.08
CA GLY A 288 -7.47 6.81 24.45
C GLY A 288 -6.15 6.48 25.13
N TYR A 289 -5.03 6.96 24.58
CA TYR A 289 -3.71 6.70 25.16
C TYR A 289 -3.36 7.67 26.30
N THR A 290 -2.91 7.12 27.43
CA THR A 290 -2.30 7.87 28.53
C THR A 290 -0.91 7.30 28.84
N SER A 291 0.12 8.12 28.67
CA SER A 291 1.51 7.68 28.87
C SER A 291 1.74 7.11 30.28
N GLY A 292 2.43 5.97 30.35
CA GLY A 292 2.80 5.31 31.61
C GLY A 292 1.72 4.39 32.18
N MET A 293 0.56 4.24 31.53
CA MET A 293 -0.48 3.29 31.94
C MET A 293 -0.19 1.88 31.40
N PRO A 294 -0.34 0.83 32.23
CA PRO A 294 -0.14 -0.55 31.79
C PRO A 294 -1.27 -1.01 30.85
N GLY A 295 -0.97 -1.98 29.99
CA GLY A 295 -1.96 -2.61 29.11
C GLY A 295 -2.37 -1.79 27.88
N LEU A 296 -1.74 -0.63 27.65
CA LEU A 296 -2.00 0.20 26.48
C LEU A 296 -1.22 -0.26 25.25
N VAL A 297 -1.82 -0.07 24.08
CA VAL A 297 -1.15 -0.17 22.77
C VAL A 297 -0.78 1.24 22.27
N HIS A 298 0.06 1.33 21.23
CA HIS A 298 0.44 2.65 20.69
C HIS A 298 -0.79 3.36 20.09
N PRO A 299 -1.01 4.66 20.35
CA PRO A 299 -2.17 5.39 19.85
C PRO A 299 -2.24 5.38 18.31
N ALA A 300 -3.42 5.08 17.79
CA ALA A 300 -3.78 5.14 16.37
C ALA A 300 -5.30 5.26 16.23
N GLY A 301 -5.79 6.34 15.60
CA GLY A 301 -7.22 6.65 15.54
C GLY A 301 -7.53 8.13 15.35
N ASN A 302 -8.78 8.46 15.07
CA ASN A 302 -9.24 9.85 14.90
C ASN A 302 -9.07 10.71 16.17
N LEU A 303 -9.03 10.07 17.35
CA LEU A 303 -8.79 10.71 18.64
C LEU A 303 -7.33 10.57 19.13
N ALA A 304 -6.49 9.83 18.40
CA ALA A 304 -5.05 9.71 18.64
C ALA A 304 -4.29 10.96 18.16
N LYS A 305 -4.62 12.10 18.77
CA LYS A 305 -4.08 13.42 18.42
C LYS A 305 -2.58 13.49 18.68
N LEU A 306 -1.86 14.13 17.75
CA LEU A 306 -0.47 14.54 17.94
C LEU A 306 -0.44 15.79 18.82
N PRO A 307 0.08 15.73 20.06
CA PRO A 307 0.22 16.91 20.90
C PRO A 307 1.23 17.89 20.30
N SER A 308 1.16 19.16 20.70
CA SER A 308 2.02 20.23 20.16
C SER A 308 3.51 19.90 20.22
N PHE A 309 4.00 19.30 21.31
CA PHE A 309 5.41 18.93 21.44
C PHE A 309 5.84 17.83 20.45
N ILE A 310 4.94 16.88 20.12
CA ILE A 310 5.21 15.88 19.09
C ILE A 310 5.20 16.52 17.70
N VAL A 311 4.29 17.46 17.43
CA VAL A 311 4.27 18.22 16.17
C VAL A 311 5.56 19.02 15.99
N THR A 312 6.05 19.68 17.05
CA THR A 312 7.34 20.36 17.03
C THR A 312 8.48 19.40 16.70
N ASN A 313 8.57 18.26 17.39
CA ASN A 313 9.59 17.25 17.11
C ASN A 313 9.51 16.75 15.67
N TYR A 314 8.32 16.43 15.18
CA TYR A 314 8.06 16.03 13.80
C TYR A 314 8.60 17.06 12.82
N ASN A 315 8.30 18.33 13.02
CA ASN A 315 8.72 19.38 12.10
C ASN A 315 10.22 19.68 12.17
N SER A 316 10.84 19.54 13.35
CA SER A 316 12.25 19.82 13.56
C SER A 316 13.18 18.66 13.20
N TYR A 317 12.74 17.40 13.30
CA TYR A 317 13.60 16.24 13.03
C TYR A 317 13.94 16.12 11.54
N VAL A 318 15.24 16.12 11.24
CA VAL A 318 15.80 15.85 9.90
C VAL A 318 16.36 14.43 9.85
N THR A 319 17.24 14.10 10.79
CA THR A 319 17.83 12.79 10.99
C THR A 319 18.29 12.68 12.45
N SER A 320 18.73 11.50 12.88
CA SER A 320 19.21 11.28 14.24
C SER A 320 20.23 12.32 14.69
N GLY A 321 19.92 13.01 15.79
CA GLY A 321 20.76 14.06 16.36
C GLY A 321 20.65 15.43 15.70
N ILE A 322 19.82 15.61 14.66
CA ILE A 322 19.64 16.88 13.93
C ILE A 322 18.18 17.33 13.95
N MET A 323 17.92 18.38 14.73
CA MET A 323 16.59 18.96 14.99
C MET A 323 16.42 20.37 14.39
N THR A 324 16.86 20.58 13.15
CA THR A 324 16.88 21.90 12.48
C THR A 324 15.84 22.06 11.37
N GLY A 325 14.97 21.07 11.20
CA GLY A 325 13.92 21.05 10.20
C GLY A 325 12.87 22.14 10.41
N ALA A 326 12.09 22.37 9.35
CA ALA A 326 10.99 23.32 9.35
C ALA A 326 9.74 22.66 8.76
N GLN A 327 8.58 23.10 9.22
CA GLN A 327 7.27 22.57 8.79
C GLN A 327 7.14 22.54 7.26
N ALA A 328 7.63 23.55 6.55
CA ALA A 328 7.53 23.63 5.08
C ALA A 328 8.15 22.42 4.34
N THR A 329 9.10 21.72 4.96
CA THR A 329 9.86 20.62 4.33
C THR A 329 9.86 19.33 5.16
N ALA A 330 9.14 19.28 6.28
CA ALA A 330 9.30 18.21 7.27
C ALA A 330 8.55 16.90 6.98
N TYR A 331 7.63 16.86 6.02
CA TYR A 331 6.86 15.66 5.74
C TYR A 331 7.74 14.55 5.14
N THR A 332 7.51 13.30 5.56
CA THR A 332 8.11 12.11 4.97
C THR A 332 7.05 11.02 4.80
N THR A 333 7.11 10.27 3.70
CA THR A 333 6.21 9.13 3.47
C THR A 333 6.58 7.89 4.28
N LEU A 334 7.72 7.91 4.96
CA LEU A 334 8.14 6.86 5.90
C LEU A 334 7.46 6.98 7.27
N VAL A 335 6.97 8.18 7.62
CA VAL A 335 6.22 8.46 8.85
C VAL A 335 5.07 9.44 8.55
N PRO A 336 4.06 9.04 7.75
CA PRO A 336 2.95 9.93 7.46
C PRO A 336 2.06 10.12 8.69
N PHE A 337 1.21 11.13 8.65
CA PHE A 337 0.18 11.40 9.65
C PHE A 337 -1.14 11.70 8.94
N GLU A 338 -2.23 11.62 9.69
CA GLU A 338 -3.56 11.99 9.21
C GLU A 338 -3.84 13.46 9.53
N LEU A 339 -4.46 14.17 8.59
CA LEU A 339 -4.74 15.61 8.69
C LEU A 339 -5.92 15.94 9.61
N GLY A 340 -6.72 14.94 10.02
CA GLY A 340 -7.88 15.15 10.89
C GLY A 340 -9.07 15.85 10.22
N THR A 341 -9.20 15.73 8.90
CA THR A 341 -10.25 16.41 8.11
C THR A 341 -10.81 15.52 7.00
N ASN A 342 -12.10 15.68 6.70
CA ASN A 342 -12.76 15.10 5.54
C ASN A 342 -12.99 16.14 4.41
N ASP A 343 -12.39 17.33 4.50
CA ASP A 343 -12.40 18.32 3.42
C ASP A 343 -11.46 17.90 2.27
N TYR A 344 -12.05 17.37 1.21
CA TYR A 344 -11.32 16.92 0.02
C TYR A 344 -10.59 18.05 -0.73
N THR A 345 -10.98 19.30 -0.55
CA THR A 345 -10.25 20.45 -1.11
C THR A 345 -8.92 20.61 -0.38
N ALA A 346 -8.95 20.58 0.95
CA ALA A 346 -7.75 20.63 1.78
C ALA A 346 -6.84 19.41 1.54
N LEU A 347 -7.42 18.21 1.37
CA LEU A 347 -6.65 17.00 1.06
C LEU A 347 -5.95 17.10 -0.31
N ALA A 348 -6.64 17.60 -1.34
CA ALA A 348 -6.03 17.82 -2.65
C ALA A 348 -4.90 18.86 -2.60
N ALA A 349 -5.08 19.94 -1.83
CA ALA A 349 -4.04 20.95 -1.61
C ALA A 349 -2.81 20.37 -0.87
N ALA A 350 -3.02 19.48 0.11
CA ALA A 350 -1.93 18.80 0.80
C ALA A 350 -1.11 17.92 -0.15
N VAL A 351 -1.74 17.20 -1.08
CA VAL A 351 -1.04 16.46 -2.14
C VAL A 351 -0.20 17.39 -3.02
N ALA A 352 -0.72 18.57 -3.36
CA ALA A 352 0.00 19.58 -4.15
C ALA A 352 1.20 20.22 -3.40
N SER A 353 1.21 20.13 -2.06
CA SER A 353 2.31 20.56 -1.19
C SER A 353 2.96 19.37 -0.48
N PRO A 354 3.63 18.47 -1.22
CA PRO A 354 3.95 17.14 -0.71
C PRO A 354 4.96 17.10 0.43
N LYS A 355 5.67 18.21 0.71
CA LYS A 355 6.68 18.29 1.78
C LYS A 355 6.18 18.96 3.07
N PHE A 356 4.96 19.51 3.08
CA PHE A 356 4.45 20.27 4.21
C PHE A 356 4.11 19.34 5.39
N GLY A 357 4.78 19.56 6.51
CA GLY A 357 4.72 18.77 7.75
C GLY A 357 3.44 18.96 8.56
N ALA A 358 3.47 18.49 9.81
CA ALA A 358 2.32 18.50 10.69
C ALA A 358 1.98 19.92 11.15
N ASP A 359 0.69 20.24 11.24
CA ASP A 359 0.20 21.55 11.64
C ASP A 359 -0.76 21.40 12.82
N THR A 360 -0.45 22.04 13.95
CA THR A 360 -1.30 21.97 15.15
C THR A 360 -2.69 22.56 14.93
N THR A 361 -2.88 23.44 13.94
CA THR A 361 -4.19 24.03 13.61
C THR A 361 -5.19 23.00 13.08
N ASN A 362 -4.69 21.94 12.43
CA ASN A 362 -5.51 20.87 11.85
C ASN A 362 -5.65 19.66 12.78
N ALA A 363 -5.12 19.73 14.01
CA ALA A 363 -5.21 18.67 15.02
C ALA A 363 -4.89 17.25 14.47
N PRO A 364 -3.68 17.04 13.91
CA PRO A 364 -3.33 15.85 13.15
C PRO A 364 -3.28 14.62 14.04
N ASN A 365 -3.51 13.45 13.44
CA ASN A 365 -3.59 12.17 14.16
C ASN A 365 -2.46 11.22 13.76
N VAL A 366 -2.13 10.31 14.67
CA VAL A 366 -1.41 9.08 14.34
C VAL A 366 -2.40 8.05 13.82
N ILE A 367 -2.02 7.35 12.75
CA ILE A 367 -2.79 6.25 12.17
C ILE A 367 -1.94 4.98 12.09
N CYS A 368 -2.57 3.82 11.90
CA CYS A 368 -1.84 2.55 11.73
C CYS A 368 -0.81 2.63 10.58
N LEU A 369 -1.17 3.33 9.49
CA LEU A 369 -0.28 3.53 8.35
C LEU A 369 0.82 4.58 8.58
N SER A 370 0.92 5.21 9.76
CA SER A 370 2.07 6.04 10.13
C SER A 370 3.35 5.20 10.22
N CYS A 371 3.23 3.93 10.60
CA CYS A 371 4.35 3.00 10.66
C CYS A 371 4.23 1.87 9.64
N HIS A 372 3.02 1.44 9.29
CA HIS A 372 2.80 0.30 8.38
C HIS A 372 2.52 0.73 6.93
N ARG A 373 2.81 -0.17 5.97
CA ARG A 373 2.33 -0.09 4.58
C ARG A 373 1.16 -1.05 4.39
N ALA A 374 0.13 -0.65 3.66
CA ALA A 374 -1.15 -1.38 3.64
C ALA A 374 -1.10 -2.79 3.01
N HIS A 375 -0.28 -3.00 1.99
CA HIS A 375 -0.13 -4.30 1.32
C HIS A 375 1.03 -5.08 1.92
N ALA A 376 2.27 -4.60 1.71
CA ALA A 376 3.49 -5.25 2.14
C ALA A 376 4.69 -4.27 2.12
N SER A 377 5.79 -4.65 2.75
CA SER A 377 7.06 -3.93 2.71
C SER A 377 8.25 -4.88 2.85
N ALA A 378 9.45 -4.39 2.59
CA ALA A 378 10.68 -5.16 2.78
C ALA A 378 10.99 -5.50 4.26
N PHE A 379 10.24 -4.93 5.20
CA PHE A 379 10.58 -4.97 6.62
C PHE A 379 9.61 -5.87 7.38
N GLU A 380 10.12 -6.56 8.39
CA GLU A 380 9.30 -7.41 9.24
C GLU A 380 8.14 -6.62 9.86
N SER A 381 6.97 -7.25 9.96
CA SER A 381 5.74 -6.63 10.44
C SER A 381 5.28 -5.47 9.56
N MET A 382 5.56 -5.55 8.26
CA MET A 382 5.06 -4.66 7.21
C MET A 382 5.26 -3.16 7.50
N THR A 383 6.34 -2.82 8.21
CA THR A 383 6.66 -1.43 8.58
C THR A 383 7.25 -0.65 7.40
N ARG A 384 7.25 0.67 7.47
CA ARG A 384 7.82 1.56 6.44
C ARG A 384 9.34 1.63 6.48
N TYR A 385 9.93 1.25 7.60
CA TYR A 385 11.37 1.27 7.87
C TYR A 385 11.75 0.09 8.76
N SER A 386 13.04 -0.28 8.73
CA SER A 386 13.53 -1.38 9.56
C SER A 386 13.40 -1.05 11.05
N ILE A 387 12.81 -1.99 11.78
CA ILE A 387 12.76 -2.01 13.26
C ILE A 387 13.60 -3.16 13.82
N TYR A 388 14.37 -3.85 12.97
CA TYR A 388 15.10 -5.04 13.33
C TYR A 388 16.36 -4.75 14.15
N ASN A 389 16.99 -3.59 13.94
CA ASN A 389 18.23 -3.21 14.62
C ASN A 389 18.25 -1.73 15.01
N GLU A 390 19.23 -1.36 15.84
CA GLU A 390 19.40 -0.03 16.40
C GLU A 390 19.64 1.08 15.35
N PHE A 391 20.14 0.73 14.17
CA PHE A 391 20.48 1.66 13.08
C PHE A 391 19.92 1.18 11.74
N MET A 392 19.51 2.14 10.92
CA MET A 392 19.09 1.98 9.53
C MET A 392 20.23 2.21 8.53
N THR A 393 21.23 3.00 8.92
CA THR A 393 22.42 3.32 8.11
C THR A 393 23.68 3.20 8.96
N ILE A 394 24.83 3.09 8.32
CA ILE A 394 26.15 3.20 8.96
C ILE A 394 26.92 4.36 8.34
N ALA A 395 28.07 4.69 8.92
CA ALA A 395 29.04 5.58 8.29
C ALA A 395 30.09 4.78 7.51
N ASP A 396 30.45 5.26 6.32
CA ASP A 396 31.67 4.84 5.65
C ASP A 396 32.92 5.39 6.36
N ALA A 397 34.12 5.06 5.84
CA ALA A 397 35.38 5.52 6.42
C ALA A 397 35.57 7.05 6.40
N SER A 398 34.79 7.77 5.59
CA SER A 398 34.79 9.23 5.47
C SER A 398 33.66 9.89 6.28
N GLY A 399 32.85 9.12 6.99
CA GLY A 399 31.74 9.61 7.79
C GLY A 399 30.42 9.78 7.02
N ASN A 400 30.34 9.39 5.75
CA ASN A 400 29.12 9.51 4.96
C ASN A 400 28.14 8.37 5.25
N ALA A 401 26.85 8.65 5.20
CA ALA A 401 25.82 7.63 5.38
C ALA A 401 25.83 6.64 4.21
N ILE A 402 25.93 5.35 4.53
CA ILE A 402 25.74 4.23 3.58
C ILE A 402 24.79 3.20 4.18
N TYR A 403 24.17 2.40 3.32
CA TYR A 403 23.55 1.16 3.77
C TYR A 403 24.66 0.12 3.98
N ASP A 404 24.53 -0.70 5.03
CA ASP A 404 25.59 -1.63 5.42
C ASP A 404 25.86 -2.67 4.31
N PRO A 405 27.08 -2.72 3.72
CA PRO A 405 27.42 -3.66 2.66
C PRO A 405 27.90 -5.02 3.20
N SER A 406 27.92 -5.22 4.52
CA SER A 406 28.43 -6.43 5.16
C SER A 406 27.71 -7.70 4.69
N THR A 407 28.48 -8.68 4.24
CA THR A 407 27.98 -10.04 3.93
C THR A 407 28.17 -11.02 5.10
N ALA A 408 28.91 -10.60 6.13
CA ALA A 408 29.28 -11.45 7.27
C ALA A 408 28.31 -11.29 8.46
N ASP A 409 27.82 -10.07 8.68
CA ASP A 409 26.80 -9.73 9.66
C ASP A 409 25.75 -8.83 8.99
N GLY A 410 24.51 -9.29 8.94
CA GLY A 410 23.40 -8.63 8.27
C GLY A 410 22.42 -7.97 9.24
N LYS A 411 22.80 -7.68 10.49
CA LYS A 411 21.87 -7.07 11.45
C LYS A 411 21.27 -5.73 10.98
N ILE A 412 21.96 -4.95 10.14
CA ILE A 412 21.44 -3.68 9.58
C ILE A 412 20.77 -3.91 8.23
N ASN A 413 21.43 -4.65 7.34
CA ASN A 413 21.00 -4.78 5.94
C ASN A 413 20.01 -5.92 5.69
N MET A 414 19.85 -6.83 6.65
CA MET A 414 18.93 -7.98 6.61
C MET A 414 19.11 -8.84 5.35
N GLY A 415 20.33 -8.97 4.82
CA GLY A 415 20.58 -9.75 3.60
C GLY A 415 20.27 -9.02 2.28
N LEU A 416 19.99 -7.71 2.35
CA LEU A 416 19.80 -6.85 1.18
C LEU A 416 21.06 -6.03 0.91
N ASP A 417 21.41 -5.82 -0.34
CA ASP A 417 22.49 -4.91 -0.69
C ASP A 417 22.02 -3.44 -0.64
N GLN A 418 22.95 -2.51 -0.88
CA GLN A 418 22.64 -1.09 -0.85
C GLN A 418 21.57 -0.68 -1.89
N THR A 419 21.54 -1.34 -3.06
CA THR A 419 20.59 -1.03 -4.12
C THR A 419 19.20 -1.58 -3.82
N ALA A 420 19.10 -2.77 -3.21
CA ALA A 420 17.87 -3.36 -2.75
C ALA A 420 17.27 -2.59 -1.57
N LEU A 421 18.10 -2.16 -0.60
CA LEU A 421 17.64 -1.27 0.49
C LEU A 421 17.16 0.07 -0.04
N GLN A 422 17.84 0.63 -1.04
CA GLN A 422 17.36 1.84 -1.70
C GLN A 422 15.97 1.63 -2.31
N VAL A 423 15.71 0.49 -2.97
CA VAL A 423 14.36 0.16 -3.47
C VAL A 423 13.36 -0.02 -2.33
N ALA A 424 13.73 -0.71 -1.24
CA ALA A 424 12.91 -0.91 -0.05
C ALA A 424 12.47 0.42 0.61
N TYR A 425 13.35 1.43 0.57
CA TYR A 425 13.07 2.81 1.02
C TYR A 425 12.53 3.74 -0.09
N TYR A 426 12.00 3.15 -1.16
CA TYR A 426 11.32 3.81 -2.26
C TYR A 426 12.22 4.75 -3.07
N GLY A 427 13.45 4.32 -3.33
CA GLY A 427 14.44 5.03 -4.11
C GLY A 427 15.39 5.92 -3.30
N ARG A 428 15.16 6.08 -1.99
CA ARG A 428 16.02 6.87 -1.09
C ARG A 428 17.37 6.19 -0.88
N ALA A 429 18.44 6.90 -1.20
CA ALA A 429 19.78 6.49 -0.83
C ALA A 429 19.99 6.69 0.68
N ALA A 430 21.03 6.06 1.24
CA ALA A 430 21.37 6.22 2.65
C ALA A 430 21.64 7.68 3.05
N THR A 431 22.09 8.52 2.10
CA THR A 431 22.34 9.96 2.28
C THR A 431 21.08 10.80 2.43
N ALA A 432 19.89 10.27 2.12
CA ALA A 432 18.62 10.86 2.56
C ALA A 432 18.44 10.78 4.08
N PHE A 433 19.30 10.01 4.74
CA PHE A 433 19.42 9.90 6.19
C PHE A 433 20.82 10.35 6.62
N GLY A 434 21.03 10.50 7.92
CA GLY A 434 22.35 10.72 8.51
C GLY A 434 23.15 9.44 8.66
N PRO A 435 24.47 9.53 8.91
CA PRO A 435 25.26 8.40 9.35
C PRO A 435 24.73 7.89 10.70
N TYR A 436 24.67 6.56 10.88
CA TYR A 436 24.13 5.92 12.08
C TYR A 436 22.69 6.38 12.43
N ALA A 437 21.86 6.62 11.42
CA ALA A 437 20.47 6.98 11.63
C ALA A 437 19.73 5.84 12.36
N ARG A 438 19.04 6.16 13.44
CA ARG A 438 18.19 5.22 14.20
C ARG A 438 16.81 5.05 13.54
N GLY A 439 16.01 4.15 14.11
CA GLY A 439 14.63 3.92 13.68
C GLY A 439 13.79 5.21 13.64
N LEU A 440 12.95 5.34 12.62
CA LEU A 440 12.21 6.58 12.35
C LEU A 440 11.04 6.87 13.29
N CYS A 441 10.82 6.07 14.33
CA CYS A 441 10.00 6.48 15.47
C CYS A 441 10.49 7.84 16.03
N ASN A 442 11.79 8.11 15.92
CA ASN A 442 12.42 9.34 16.37
C ASN A 442 11.96 10.59 15.61
N LYS A 443 11.34 10.45 14.44
CA LYS A 443 10.69 11.56 13.74
C LYS A 443 9.71 12.28 14.65
N CYS A 444 8.90 11.54 15.42
CA CYS A 444 7.90 12.12 16.34
C CYS A 444 8.45 12.33 17.75
N HIS A 445 9.38 11.48 18.20
CA HIS A 445 9.76 11.40 19.62
C HIS A 445 11.12 12.01 19.97
N ALA A 446 11.99 12.24 18.97
CA ALA A 446 13.35 12.76 19.15
C ALA A 446 14.13 12.01 20.25
N LYS A 447 14.12 10.67 20.20
CA LYS A 447 14.82 9.77 21.14
C LYS A 447 16.08 9.17 20.47
N ASP A 448 16.97 10.06 20.06
CA ASP A 448 18.21 9.70 19.35
C ASP A 448 19.38 9.37 20.29
#